data_AF-A0A520G7V7-F1
#
_entry.id   AF-A0A520G7V7-F1
#
_cell.length_a   1.000
_cell.length_b   1.000
_cell.length_c   1.000
_cell.angle_alpha   90.00
_cell.angle_beta   90.00
_cell.angle_gamma   90.00
#
_symmetry.space_group_name_H-M   'P 1'
#
loop_
_entity.id
_entity.type
_entity.pdbx_description
1 polymer ?
#
loop_
_entity_poly.entity_id
_entity_poly.type
_entity_poly.pdbx_seq_one_letter_code
_entity_poly.pdbx_strand_id
1 'polypeptide(L)'
;MTLLELLTQGDSVSRGVAALLLAMSIGSWVVILWKAWLLRGGTRDVLRSIAAFWQSSTLAEAEQKLQAFDRALLVLPAVGALKNVAPDRGSATLGGAGDRTQRLTRVLREALHGALRRVSAGQILLATVGATAPFVGLLGTVWGIYRALTGIA
;
A
#
# COMPACT_ATOMS: atom_id res chain seq x y z
N MET A 1 40.08 -10.88 10.17
CA MET A 1 39.45 -10.21 9.01
C MET A 1 38.04 -9.82 9.41
N THR A 2 37.81 -8.53 9.63
CA THR A 2 36.48 -8.01 10.01
C THR A 2 35.61 -7.77 8.77
N LEU A 3 34.28 -7.78 8.91
CA LEU A 3 33.35 -7.48 7.80
C LEU A 3 33.61 -6.10 7.18
N LEU A 4 34.06 -5.15 8.00
CA LEU A 4 34.48 -3.82 7.57
C LEU A 4 35.73 -3.89 6.69
N GLU A 5 36.74 -4.69 7.07
CA GLU A 5 37.95 -4.88 6.25
C GLU A 5 37.61 -5.45 4.86
N LEU A 6 36.73 -6.45 4.76
CA LEU A 6 36.26 -7.03 3.50
C LEU A 6 35.54 -6.00 2.60
N LEU A 7 34.67 -5.16 3.19
CA LEU A 7 33.99 -4.09 2.47
C LEU A 7 34.94 -2.97 2.04
N THR A 8 35.95 -2.65 2.87
CA THR A 8 36.97 -1.65 2.55
C THR A 8 38.04 -2.15 1.57
N GLN A 9 38.18 -3.45 1.38
CA GLN A 9 39.05 -4.03 0.33
C GLN A 9 38.33 -4.16 -1.02
N GLY A 10 36.99 -4.17 -1.05
CA GLY A 10 36.21 -4.18 -2.29
C GLY A 10 36.15 -2.80 -2.97
N ASP A 11 36.15 -2.75 -4.30
CA ASP A 11 35.98 -1.51 -5.08
C ASP A 11 34.63 -0.82 -4.83
N SER A 12 34.57 0.43 -5.30
CA SER A 12 33.39 1.28 -5.41
C SER A 12 32.13 0.55 -5.93
N VAL A 13 32.24 -0.25 -7.00
CA VAL A 13 31.09 -0.98 -7.57
C VAL A 13 30.50 -2.00 -6.60
N SER A 14 31.35 -2.82 -5.97
CA SER A 14 30.90 -3.82 -4.98
C SER A 14 30.25 -3.17 -3.76
N ARG A 15 30.80 -2.05 -3.29
CA ARG A 15 30.20 -1.27 -2.19
C ARG A 15 28.85 -0.69 -2.60
N GLY A 16 28.72 -0.19 -3.82
CA GLY A 16 27.47 0.33 -4.37
C GLY A 16 26.37 -0.72 -4.42
N VAL A 17 26.68 -1.92 -4.93
CA VAL A 17 25.74 -3.06 -4.97
C VAL A 17 25.31 -3.46 -3.56
N ALA A 18 26.25 -3.59 -2.62
CA ALA A 18 25.94 -3.94 -1.24
C ALA A 18 25.05 -2.88 -0.56
N ALA A 19 25.35 -1.59 -0.75
CA ALA A 19 24.56 -0.49 -0.22
C ALA A 19 23.14 -0.46 -0.82
N LEU A 20 23.00 -0.74 -2.12
CA LEU A 20 21.70 -0.81 -2.79
C LEU A 20 20.85 -1.96 -2.24
N LEU A 21 21.42 -3.16 -2.09
CA LEU A 21 20.73 -4.30 -1.49
C LEU A 21 20.29 -4.03 -0.04
N LEU A 22 21.14 -3.35 0.73
CA LEU A 22 20.81 -2.92 2.09
C LEU A 22 19.63 -1.94 2.09
N ALA A 23 19.63 -0.95 1.19
CA ALA A 23 18.53 0.00 1.06
C ALA A 23 17.21 -0.69 0.64
N MET A 24 17.26 -1.64 -0.30
CA MET A 24 16.11 -2.45 -0.71
C MET A 24 15.56 -3.29 0.45
N SER A 25 16.44 -3.86 1.28
CA SER A 25 16.07 -4.63 2.47
C SER A 25 15.36 -3.76 3.51
N ILE A 26 15.96 -2.62 3.86
CA ILE A 26 15.37 -1.67 4.83
C ILE A 26 14.01 -1.18 4.33
N GLY A 27 13.91 -0.78 3.05
CA GLY A 27 12.66 -0.34 2.44
C GLY A 27 11.57 -1.42 2.49
N SER A 28 11.94 -2.68 2.24
CA SER A 28 11.01 -3.81 2.33
C SER A 28 10.50 -4.00 3.76
N TRP A 29 11.38 -3.97 4.76
CA TRP A 29 11.00 -4.11 6.16
C TRP A 29 10.07 -2.99 6.63
N VAL A 30 10.35 -1.75 6.26
CA VAL A 30 9.48 -0.61 6.59
C VAL A 30 8.07 -0.83 6.05
N VAL A 31 7.95 -1.24 4.77
CA VAL A 31 6.64 -1.50 4.16
C VAL A 31 5.96 -2.72 4.80
N ILE A 32 6.69 -3.80 5.10
CA ILE A 32 6.16 -5.00 5.77
C ILE A 32 5.59 -4.65 7.15
N LEU A 33 6.33 -3.93 7.97
CA LEU A 33 5.91 -3.55 9.32
C LEU A 33 4.72 -2.59 9.29
N TRP A 34 4.77 -1.57 8.42
CA TRP A 34 3.66 -0.65 8.25
C TRP A 34 2.38 -1.36 7.81
N LYS A 35 2.47 -2.24 6.81
CA LYS A 35 1.35 -3.10 6.36
C LYS A 35 0.84 -4.01 7.46
N ALA A 36 1.73 -4.68 8.19
CA ALA A 36 1.34 -5.57 9.27
C ALA A 36 0.54 -4.82 10.35
N TRP A 37 0.95 -3.59 10.68
CA TRP A 37 0.21 -2.74 11.60
C TRP A 37 -1.15 -2.30 11.04
N LEU A 38 -1.18 -1.84 9.78
CA LEU A 38 -2.41 -1.44 9.08
C LEU A 38 -3.44 -2.58 9.02
N LEU A 39 -3.01 -3.80 8.67
CA LEU A 39 -3.90 -4.96 8.55
C LEU A 39 -4.40 -5.46 9.91
N ARG A 40 -3.53 -5.46 10.93
CA ARG A 40 -3.90 -5.87 12.30
C ARG A 40 -4.97 -4.95 12.91
N GLY A 41 -4.81 -3.62 12.78
CA GLY A 41 -5.79 -2.66 13.28
C GLY A 41 -7.02 -2.55 12.37
N GLY A 42 -6.78 -2.36 11.08
CA GLY A 42 -7.80 -2.07 10.09
C GLY A 42 -8.88 -3.15 9.97
N THR A 43 -8.53 -4.44 10.07
CA THR A 43 -9.54 -5.52 9.98
C THR A 43 -10.57 -5.44 11.11
N ARG A 44 -10.11 -5.19 12.34
CA ARG A 44 -10.99 -5.05 13.52
C ARG A 44 -11.82 -3.77 13.44
N ASP A 45 -11.19 -2.69 13.00
CA ASP A 45 -11.81 -1.38 12.87
C ASP A 45 -12.89 -1.34 11.78
N VAL A 46 -12.68 -2.05 10.65
CA VAL A 46 -13.68 -2.22 9.59
C VAL A 46 -14.93 -2.94 10.12
N LEU A 47 -14.77 -4.06 10.82
CA LEU A 47 -15.92 -4.82 11.36
C LEU A 47 -16.74 -3.98 12.36
N ARG A 48 -16.05 -3.23 13.24
CA ARG A 48 -16.71 -2.29 14.17
C ARG A 48 -17.41 -1.16 13.43
N SER A 49 -16.78 -0.61 12.40
CA SER A 49 -17.34 0.47 11.59
C SER A 49 -18.61 0.02 10.87
N ILE A 50 -18.62 -1.20 10.31
CA ILE A 50 -19.82 -1.79 9.69
C ILE A 50 -20.94 -1.96 10.74
N ALA A 51 -20.62 -2.49 11.93
CA ALA A 51 -21.60 -2.63 13.00
C ALA A 51 -22.16 -1.26 13.46
N ALA A 52 -21.30 -0.26 13.64
CA ALA A 52 -21.70 1.10 14.02
C ALA A 52 -22.55 1.79 12.95
N PHE A 53 -22.27 1.52 11.67
CA PHE A 53 -23.09 2.01 10.55
C PHE A 53 -24.50 1.44 10.61
N TRP A 54 -24.66 0.12 10.78
CA TRP A 54 -25.98 -0.52 10.86
C TRP A 54 -26.79 -0.13 12.10
N GLN A 55 -26.12 0.29 13.18
CA GLN A 55 -26.76 0.78 14.41
C GLN A 55 -27.09 2.28 14.37
N SER A 56 -26.67 3.00 13.33
CA SER A 56 -26.91 4.43 13.22
C SER A 56 -28.27 4.72 12.59
N SER A 57 -28.95 5.75 13.10
CA SER A 57 -30.26 6.17 12.60
C SER A 57 -30.18 7.05 11.36
N THR A 58 -29.04 7.73 11.16
CA THR A 58 -28.78 8.63 10.04
C THR A 58 -27.37 8.49 9.50
N LEU A 59 -27.16 8.82 8.22
CA LEU A 59 -25.85 8.83 7.59
C LEU A 59 -24.86 9.81 8.27
N ALA A 60 -25.36 10.91 8.84
CA ALA A 60 -24.52 11.87 9.56
C ALA A 60 -24.02 11.29 10.90
N GLU A 61 -24.89 10.59 11.63
CA GLU A 61 -24.52 9.87 12.86
C GLU A 61 -23.53 8.74 12.55
N ALA A 62 -23.75 8.00 11.45
CA ALA A 62 -22.85 6.97 10.98
C ALA A 62 -21.44 7.52 10.74
N GLU A 63 -21.33 8.61 9.98
CA GLU A 63 -20.06 9.26 9.66
C GLU A 63 -19.30 9.71 10.92
N GLN A 64 -20.00 10.36 11.87
CA GLN A 64 -19.39 10.80 13.11
C GLN A 64 -18.86 9.63 13.95
N LYS A 65 -19.62 8.53 14.05
CA LYS A 65 -19.15 7.31 14.74
C LYS A 65 -17.96 6.68 14.01
N LEU A 66 -17.99 6.63 12.68
CA LEU A 66 -16.92 6.04 11.89
C LEU A 66 -15.61 6.83 11.97
N GLN A 67 -15.63 8.16 12.15
CA GLN A 67 -14.40 8.94 12.34
C GLN A 67 -13.56 8.46 13.53
N ALA A 68 -14.20 7.94 14.58
CA ALA A 68 -13.50 7.43 15.76
C ALA A 68 -12.89 6.03 15.56
N PHE A 69 -13.50 5.21 14.69
CA PHE A 69 -13.15 3.80 14.52
C PHE A 69 -12.32 3.54 13.25
N ASP A 70 -12.57 4.25 12.15
CA ASP A 70 -11.95 3.99 10.85
C ASP A 70 -10.72 4.86 10.58
N ARG A 71 -9.66 4.65 11.37
CA ARG A 71 -8.39 5.39 11.20
C ARG A 71 -7.71 5.15 9.85
N ALA A 72 -7.98 4.00 9.25
CA ALA A 72 -7.41 3.59 7.96
C ALA A 72 -8.19 4.14 6.75
N LEU A 73 -9.31 4.85 6.98
CA LEU A 73 -10.18 5.41 5.93
C LEU A 73 -10.64 4.34 4.93
N LEU A 74 -11.03 3.16 5.42
CA LEU A 74 -11.48 2.02 4.62
C LEU A 74 -13.01 2.02 4.41
N VAL A 75 -13.77 2.60 5.34
CA VAL A 75 -15.24 2.59 5.36
C VAL A 75 -15.82 4.01 5.32
N LEU A 76 -15.17 4.98 5.98
CA LEU A 76 -15.57 6.38 6.03
C LEU A 76 -15.80 7.00 4.63
N PRO A 77 -14.91 6.77 3.63
CA PRO A 77 -15.14 7.31 2.29
C PRO A 77 -16.41 6.76 1.64
N ALA A 78 -16.83 5.53 1.95
CA ALA A 78 -18.06 4.96 1.42
C ALA A 78 -19.30 5.67 2.00
N VAL A 79 -19.31 5.96 3.31
CA VAL A 79 -20.39 6.69 3.96
C VAL A 79 -20.47 8.13 3.47
N GLY A 80 -19.33 8.82 3.33
CA GLY A 80 -19.29 10.16 2.75
C GLY A 80 -19.80 10.19 1.30
N ALA A 81 -19.43 9.17 0.51
CA ALA A 81 -19.86 9.09 -0.87
C ALA A 81 -21.36 8.79 -1.01
N LEU A 82 -21.96 8.03 -0.09
CA LEU A 82 -23.41 7.84 0.00
C LEU A 82 -24.17 9.16 0.23
N LYS A 83 -23.64 10.06 1.09
CA LYS A 83 -24.27 11.37 1.36
C LYS A 83 -24.30 12.27 0.11
N ASN A 84 -23.32 12.11 -0.77
CA ASN A 84 -23.20 12.89 -1.99
C ASN A 84 -24.12 12.40 -3.12
N VAL A 85 -24.76 11.24 -2.97
CA VAL A 85 -25.79 10.79 -3.91
C VAL A 85 -27.07 11.58 -3.65
N ALA A 86 -27.37 12.54 -4.51
CA ALA A 86 -28.56 13.36 -4.41
C ALA A 86 -29.83 12.47 -4.36
N PRO A 87 -30.81 12.79 -3.49
CA PRO A 87 -32.16 12.23 -3.62
C PRO A 87 -32.73 12.62 -4.98
N ASP A 88 -33.67 11.81 -5.50
CA ASP A 88 -34.21 11.72 -6.88
C ASP A 88 -34.78 13.03 -7.51
N ARG A 89 -34.03 14.12 -7.41
CA ARG A 89 -34.32 15.41 -7.99
C ARG A 89 -33.61 15.45 -9.32
N GLY A 90 -34.29 14.93 -10.35
CA GLY A 90 -33.97 15.03 -11.78
C GLY A 90 -32.62 15.67 -12.10
N SER A 91 -31.53 14.92 -11.90
CA SER A 91 -30.22 15.40 -12.29
C SER A 91 -30.21 15.46 -13.81
N ALA A 92 -30.14 16.66 -14.38
CA ALA A 92 -30.03 16.92 -15.82
C ALA A 92 -28.72 16.41 -16.45
N THR A 93 -27.91 15.65 -15.70
CA THR A 93 -26.67 15.04 -16.17
C THR A 93 -26.88 13.56 -16.51
N LEU A 94 -26.16 13.08 -17.53
CA LEU A 94 -26.12 11.66 -17.90
C LEU A 94 -25.70 10.75 -16.72
N GLY A 95 -24.94 11.28 -15.75
CA GLY A 95 -24.57 10.57 -14.52
C GLY A 95 -25.72 10.36 -13.53
N GLY A 96 -26.77 11.17 -13.63
CA GLY A 96 -28.02 10.99 -12.88
C GLY A 96 -29.09 10.21 -13.64
N ALA A 97 -28.90 9.97 -14.94
CA ALA A 97 -29.79 9.13 -15.74
C ALA A 97 -29.55 7.65 -15.38
N GLY A 98 -30.24 7.16 -14.36
CA GLY A 98 -30.14 5.79 -13.88
C GLY A 98 -30.83 5.61 -12.54
N ASP A 99 -31.26 4.38 -12.26
CA ASP A 99 -31.93 4.05 -11.01
C ASP A 99 -31.07 4.43 -9.79
N ARG A 100 -31.72 4.92 -8.73
CA ARG A 100 -31.04 5.37 -7.52
C ARG A 100 -30.20 4.26 -6.90
N THR A 101 -30.70 3.02 -6.92
CA THR A 101 -29.98 1.84 -6.42
C THR A 101 -28.69 1.59 -7.17
N GLN A 102 -28.72 1.77 -8.49
CA GLN A 102 -27.54 1.62 -9.35
C GLN A 102 -26.49 2.72 -9.07
N ARG A 103 -26.92 3.97 -8.86
CA ARG A 103 -26.03 5.08 -8.48
C ARG A 103 -25.36 4.83 -7.13
N LEU A 104 -26.12 4.41 -6.11
CA LEU A 104 -25.59 4.06 -4.80
C LEU A 104 -24.57 2.91 -4.89
N THR A 105 -24.89 1.86 -5.63
CA THR A 105 -24.00 0.71 -5.85
C THR A 105 -22.69 1.12 -6.54
N ARG A 106 -22.77 2.00 -7.55
CA ARG A 106 -21.58 2.52 -8.25
C ARG A 106 -20.67 3.29 -7.30
N VAL A 107 -21.23 4.18 -6.49
CA VAL A 107 -20.47 5.00 -5.56
C VAL A 107 -19.83 4.16 -4.44
N LEU A 108 -20.56 3.17 -3.91
CA LEU A 108 -20.01 2.20 -2.96
C LEU A 108 -18.88 1.38 -3.57
N ARG A 109 -19.02 0.95 -4.83
CA ARG A 109 -17.98 0.20 -5.54
C ARG A 109 -16.73 1.04 -5.78
N GLU A 110 -16.87 2.32 -6.11
CA GLU A 110 -15.71 3.23 -6.24
C GLU A 110 -15.02 3.44 -4.89
N ALA A 111 -15.78 3.63 -3.81
CA ALA A 111 -15.22 3.73 -2.46
C ALA A 111 -14.48 2.44 -2.06
N LEU A 112 -15.05 1.27 -2.37
CA LEU A 112 -14.40 -0.03 -2.17
C LEU A 112 -13.09 -0.14 -2.95
N HIS A 113 -13.09 0.24 -4.24
CA HIS A 113 -11.86 0.25 -5.03
C HIS A 113 -10.82 1.21 -4.47
N GLY A 114 -11.25 2.37 -3.95
CA GLY A 114 -10.39 3.30 -3.21
C GLY A 114 -9.76 2.66 -1.98
N ALA A 115 -10.54 1.95 -1.17
CA ALA A 115 -10.05 1.21 0.00
C ALA A 115 -9.06 0.10 -0.42
N LEU A 116 -9.37 -0.66 -1.46
CA LEU A 116 -8.47 -1.69 -2.01
C LEU A 116 -7.15 -1.09 -2.48
N ARG A 117 -7.16 0.05 -3.18
CA ARG A 117 -5.93 0.76 -3.59
C ARG A 117 -5.06 1.15 -2.39
N ARG A 118 -5.67 1.63 -1.30
CA ARG A 118 -4.95 1.95 -0.05
C ARG A 118 -4.35 0.71 0.58
N VAL A 119 -5.13 -0.37 0.68
CA VAL A 119 -4.65 -1.64 1.20
C VAL A 119 -3.56 -2.21 0.30
N SER A 120 -3.60 -2.02 -1.02
CA SER A 120 -2.59 -2.55 -1.94
C SER A 120 -1.31 -1.73 -2.06
N ALA A 121 -1.28 -0.51 -1.51
CA ALA A 121 -0.11 0.35 -1.54
C ALA A 121 1.15 -0.37 -1.02
N GLY A 122 2.29 -0.16 -1.70
CA GLY A 122 3.57 -0.76 -1.32
C GLY A 122 3.77 -2.22 -1.75
N GLN A 123 2.74 -2.97 -2.20
CA GLN A 123 2.94 -4.34 -2.71
C GLN A 123 3.79 -4.37 -3.97
N ILE A 124 3.64 -3.37 -4.84
CA ILE A 124 4.44 -3.24 -6.05
C ILE A 124 5.92 -3.13 -5.70
N LEU A 125 6.26 -2.31 -4.68
CA LEU A 125 7.65 -2.17 -4.23
C LEU A 125 8.22 -3.50 -3.74
N LEU A 126 7.49 -4.22 -2.88
CA LEU A 126 7.93 -5.55 -2.40
C LEU A 126 8.12 -6.53 -3.55
N ALA A 127 7.19 -6.56 -4.51
CA ALA A 127 7.26 -7.44 -5.66
C ALA A 127 8.48 -7.10 -6.54
N THR A 128 8.70 -5.82 -6.82
CA THR A 128 9.86 -5.35 -7.59
C THR A 128 11.16 -5.65 -6.87
N VAL A 129 11.25 -5.39 -5.57
CA VAL A 129 12.45 -5.68 -4.77
C VAL A 129 12.73 -7.19 -4.75
N GLY A 130 11.71 -8.01 -4.48
CA GLY A 130 11.83 -9.47 -4.48
C GLY A 130 12.27 -10.04 -5.83
N ALA A 131 11.81 -9.46 -6.94
CA ALA A 131 12.18 -9.89 -8.29
C ALA A 131 13.58 -9.41 -8.72
N THR A 132 13.98 -8.20 -8.33
CA THR A 132 15.22 -7.56 -8.85
C THR A 132 16.44 -7.78 -7.96
N ALA A 133 16.27 -7.95 -6.65
CA ALA A 133 17.37 -8.13 -5.70
C ALA A 133 18.34 -9.29 -6.07
N PRO A 134 17.87 -10.46 -6.54
CA PRO A 134 18.78 -11.55 -6.95
C PRO A 134 19.71 -11.15 -8.09
N PHE A 135 19.20 -10.39 -9.07
CA PHE A 135 20.00 -9.93 -10.22
C PHE A 135 21.00 -8.84 -9.81
N VAL A 136 20.62 -7.94 -8.89
CA VAL A 136 21.53 -6.96 -8.31
C VAL A 136 22.66 -7.66 -7.54
N GLY A 137 22.34 -8.72 -6.79
CA GLY A 137 23.35 -9.56 -6.12
C GLY A 137 24.28 -10.26 -7.11
N LEU A 138 23.72 -10.87 -8.16
CA LEU A 138 24.48 -11.54 -9.22
C LEU A 138 25.45 -10.57 -9.93
N LEU A 139 25.02 -9.33 -10.21
CA LEU A 139 25.89 -8.30 -10.77
C LEU A 139 27.12 -8.07 -9.88
N GLY A 140 26.92 -7.98 -8.56
CA GLY A 140 28.01 -7.82 -7.60
C GLY A 140 29.00 -8.97 -7.62
N THR A 141 28.53 -10.22 -7.72
CA THR A 141 29.40 -11.40 -7.76
C THR A 141 30.18 -11.49 -9.07
N VAL A 142 29.54 -11.26 -10.22
CA VAL A 142 30.20 -11.26 -11.53
C VAL A 142 31.31 -10.20 -11.59
N TRP A 143 31.04 -8.98 -11.12
CA TRP A 143 32.04 -7.92 -11.07
C TRP A 143 33.21 -8.25 -10.15
N GLY A 144 32.93 -8.86 -8.99
CA GLY A 144 33.97 -9.30 -8.06
C GLY A 144 34.92 -10.33 -8.69
N ILE A 145 34.36 -11.32 -9.41
CA ILE A 145 35.15 -12.33 -10.12
C ILE A 145 35.97 -11.70 -11.25
N TYR A 146 35.35 -10.81 -12.06
CA TYR A 146 36.06 -10.09 -13.12
C TYR A 146 37.31 -9.39 -12.58
N ARG A 147 37.17 -8.64 -11.48
CA ARG A 147 38.30 -7.94 -10.88
C ARG A 147 39.37 -8.87 -10.32
N ALA A 148 38.96 -9.99 -9.71
CA ALA A 148 39.90 -10.99 -9.21
C ALA A 148 40.75 -11.56 -10.36
N LEU A 149 40.12 -11.85 -11.51
CA LEU A 149 40.84 -12.35 -12.70
C LEU A 149 41.80 -11.30 -13.28
N THR A 150 41.37 -10.03 -13.39
CA THR A 150 42.25 -8.95 -13.88
C THR A 150 43.40 -8.63 -12.92
N GLY A 151 43.28 -8.95 -11.63
CA GLY A 151 44.36 -8.76 -10.66
C GLY A 151 45.41 -9.88 -10.69
N ILE A 152 45.09 -11.01 -11.32
CA ILE A 152 46.00 -12.17 -11.47
C ILE A 152 46.71 -12.15 -12.84
N ALA A 153 46.04 -11.63 -13.87
CA ALA A 153 46.57 -11.47 -15.23
C ALA A 153 47.60 -10.32 -15.32
#